data_AF-A0A7Y4ZSA6-F1
#
_entry.id   AF-A0A7Y4ZSA6-F1
#
_cell.length_a   1.000
_cell.length_b   1.000
_cell.length_c   1.000
_cell.angle_alpha   90.00
_cell.angle_beta   90.00
_cell.angle_gamma   90.00
#
_symmetry.space_group_name_H-M   'P 1'
#
loop_
_entity.id
_entity.type
_entity.pdbx_description
1 polymer ?
#
loop_
_entity_poly.entity_id
_entity_poly.type
_entity_poly.pdbx_seq_one_letter_code
_entity_poly.pdbx_strand_id
1 'polypeptide(L)'
;MRQRAWQLVRDGARRADYRTHVRSLFEGFVLGIQVLRRGLAQADVRRMHLRTWAVRSALLLVAVGLFAACERRDRADAAAEVDDGPPPRVRAITPGWHIGPPEPPAPHDRRAAGTAETPDRTRVDRVHVGPLDLTIVKDDADETDVPAKPKRGKPKKQRSRDLWARLSSIYGFAVLFEWALVALSRKYDEQVARRLALASGVVPEDPEEAPRIRLDPRWAYRKVRQRIRGFVVFGAGFPAYLFTLVTPLSFFHAAPARAGFDVIVVGWAIYWSGVFAASKSAHAWHDEATAPPPAFLRTFAGAFGTAPLLRYWARAWTWTTRGLFAPAATFERHPFGFWGFALFRIVSHVPFVYTFVRPAVPVVSAALIARHDARARLAMPDASATTSV
;
A
#
# COMPACT_ATOMS: atom_id res chain seq x y z
N MET A 1 2.55 -27.29 -34.91
CA MET A 1 2.10 -25.92 -34.55
C MET A 1 2.90 -25.26 -33.41
N ARG A 2 3.21 -25.95 -32.29
CA ARG A 2 3.99 -25.39 -31.15
C ARG A 2 5.36 -24.81 -31.52
N GLN A 3 6.15 -25.46 -32.38
CA GLN A 3 7.49 -24.96 -32.77
C GLN A 3 7.43 -23.67 -33.60
N ARG A 4 6.47 -23.54 -34.52
CA ARG A 4 6.28 -22.30 -35.30
C ARG A 4 5.82 -21.14 -34.43
N ALA A 5 4.94 -21.38 -33.45
CA ALA A 5 4.52 -20.35 -32.48
C ALA A 5 5.71 -19.85 -31.63
N TRP A 6 6.58 -20.77 -31.18
CA TRP A 6 7.79 -20.41 -30.43
C TRP A 6 8.82 -19.65 -31.28
N GLN A 7 8.96 -20.00 -32.57
CA GLN A 7 9.83 -19.26 -33.49
C GLN A 7 9.31 -17.84 -33.74
N LEU A 8 8.00 -17.65 -33.92
CA LEU A 8 7.40 -16.32 -34.07
C LEU A 8 7.58 -15.44 -32.82
N VAL A 9 7.44 -16.01 -31.62
CA VAL A 9 7.72 -15.29 -30.36
C VAL A 9 9.20 -14.92 -30.26
N ARG A 10 10.10 -15.83 -30.63
CA ARG A 10 11.55 -15.61 -30.59
C ARG A 10 12.00 -14.56 -31.63
N ASP A 11 11.45 -14.60 -32.83
CA ASP A 11 11.76 -13.65 -33.90
C ASP A 11 11.13 -12.28 -33.63
N GLY A 12 9.95 -12.25 -33.01
CA GLY A 12 9.35 -11.02 -32.49
C GLY A 12 10.20 -10.40 -31.37
N ALA A 13 10.72 -11.22 -30.45
CA ALA A 13 11.60 -10.78 -29.38
C ALA A 13 12.98 -10.30 -29.89
N ARG A 14 13.47 -10.86 -31.01
CA ARG A 14 14.72 -10.42 -31.66
C ARG A 14 14.54 -9.16 -32.50
N ARG A 15 13.35 -8.95 -33.08
CA ARG A 15 13.00 -7.76 -33.86
C ARG A 15 12.54 -6.58 -33.01
N ALA A 16 12.02 -6.84 -31.81
CA ALA A 16 11.80 -5.81 -30.82
C ALA A 16 13.16 -5.24 -30.42
N ASP A 17 13.50 -4.06 -30.91
CA ASP A 17 14.71 -3.36 -30.53
C ASP A 17 14.64 -3.00 -29.04
N TYR A 18 15.15 -3.92 -28.21
CA TYR A 18 15.19 -3.78 -26.76
C TYR A 18 15.82 -2.45 -26.35
N ARG A 19 16.79 -1.95 -27.13
CA ARG A 19 17.41 -0.65 -26.89
C ARG A 19 16.40 0.49 -27.01
N THR A 20 15.49 0.43 -27.99
CA THR A 20 14.41 1.42 -28.15
C THR A 20 13.42 1.37 -26.98
N HIS A 21 13.03 0.19 -26.50
CA HIS A 21 12.12 0.07 -25.35
C HIS A 21 12.74 0.57 -24.05
N VAL A 22 13.99 0.15 -23.76
CA VAL A 22 14.74 0.61 -22.59
C VAL A 22 14.95 2.13 -22.65
N ARG A 23 15.33 2.66 -23.83
CA ARG A 23 15.48 4.10 -24.03
C ARG A 23 14.17 4.85 -23.77
N SER A 24 13.03 4.36 -24.26
CA SER A 24 11.73 4.98 -24.02
C SER A 24 11.36 4.95 -22.54
N LEU A 25 11.62 3.85 -21.84
CA LEU A 25 11.42 3.74 -20.39
C LEU A 25 12.29 4.75 -19.63
N PHE A 26 13.59 4.82 -19.94
CA PHE A 26 14.47 5.82 -19.32
C PHE A 26 14.06 7.25 -19.69
N GLU A 27 13.64 7.49 -20.92
CA GLU A 27 13.16 8.80 -21.35
C GLU A 27 11.97 9.25 -20.51
N GLY A 28 10.96 8.41 -20.31
CA GLY A 28 9.80 8.74 -19.47
C GLY A 28 10.15 9.04 -18.02
N PHE A 29 11.13 8.33 -17.46
CA PHE A 29 11.63 8.57 -16.10
C PHE A 29 12.43 9.89 -16.01
N VAL A 30 13.41 10.06 -16.91
CA VAL A 30 14.32 11.21 -16.96
C VAL A 30 13.57 12.49 -17.32
N LEU A 31 12.50 12.40 -18.10
CA LEU A 31 11.65 13.54 -18.45
C LEU A 31 11.09 14.23 -17.19
N GLY A 32 10.72 13.46 -16.16
CA GLY A 32 10.31 13.99 -14.86
C GLY A 32 11.35 14.90 -14.23
N ILE A 33 12.61 14.44 -14.23
CA ILE A 33 13.76 15.18 -13.70
C ILE A 33 14.06 16.39 -14.56
N GLN A 34 13.99 16.27 -15.89
CA GLN A 34 14.26 17.36 -16.83
C GLN A 34 13.25 18.49 -16.71
N VAL A 35 11.95 18.18 -16.60
CA VAL A 35 10.89 19.19 -16.42
C VAL A 35 11.12 19.96 -15.12
N LEU A 36 11.39 19.26 -14.02
CA LEU A 36 11.72 19.91 -12.75
C LEU A 36 12.98 20.77 -12.85
N ARG A 37 14.06 20.25 -13.45
CA ARG A 37 15.32 20.98 -13.61
C ARG A 37 15.13 22.25 -14.43
N ARG A 38 14.43 22.17 -15.57
CA ARG A 38 14.15 23.33 -16.44
C ARG A 38 13.28 24.36 -15.72
N GLY A 39 12.25 23.91 -15.01
CA GLY A 39 11.42 24.77 -14.18
C GLY A 39 12.20 25.49 -13.09
N LEU A 40 13.03 24.76 -12.35
CA LEU A 40 13.83 25.33 -11.27
C LEU A 40 14.98 26.23 -11.75
N ALA A 41 15.38 26.13 -13.03
CA ALA A 41 16.31 27.07 -13.63
C ALA A 41 15.70 28.48 -13.74
N GLN A 42 14.39 28.58 -13.99
CA GLN A 42 13.67 29.85 -14.05
C GLN A 42 13.44 30.44 -12.65
N ALA A 43 13.88 31.69 -12.45
CA ALA A 43 13.93 32.30 -11.12
C ALA A 43 12.54 32.57 -10.51
N ASP A 44 11.52 32.82 -11.34
CA ASP A 44 10.15 33.06 -10.92
C ASP A 44 9.47 31.74 -10.48
N VAL A 45 9.60 30.67 -11.28
CA VAL A 45 9.10 29.33 -10.98
C VAL A 45 9.79 28.78 -9.74
N ARG A 46 11.12 28.87 -9.67
CA ARG A 46 11.92 28.44 -8.52
C ARG A 46 11.45 29.12 -7.23
N ARG A 47 11.29 30.45 -7.23
CA ARG A 47 10.85 31.19 -6.04
C ARG A 47 9.46 30.77 -5.57
N MET A 48 8.49 30.69 -6.49
CA MET A 48 7.13 30.27 -6.17
C MET A 48 7.08 28.83 -5.65
N HIS A 49 7.82 27.95 -6.30
CA HIS A 49 7.89 26.54 -5.95
C HIS A 49 8.54 26.30 -4.59
N LEU A 50 9.73 26.87 -4.36
CA LEU A 50 10.45 26.73 -3.10
C LEU A 50 9.70 27.35 -1.92
N ARG A 51 9.04 28.51 -2.11
CA ARG A 51 8.22 29.13 -1.05
C ARG A 51 7.05 28.21 -0.66
N THR A 52 6.34 27.69 -1.65
CA THR A 52 5.20 26.80 -1.41
C THR A 52 5.64 25.51 -0.73
N TRP A 53 6.74 24.92 -1.19
CA TRP A 53 7.32 23.72 -0.60
C TRP A 53 7.83 23.95 0.83
N ALA A 54 8.54 25.04 1.09
CA ALA A 54 9.05 25.38 2.41
C ALA A 54 7.92 25.52 3.44
N VAL A 55 6.84 26.23 3.08
CA VAL A 55 5.65 26.37 3.94
C VAL A 55 4.98 25.02 4.21
N ARG A 56 4.80 24.18 3.19
CA ARG A 56 4.21 22.84 3.37
C ARG A 56 5.07 21.95 4.25
N SER A 57 6.39 21.93 4.03
CA SER A 57 7.33 21.14 4.82
C SER A 57 7.33 21.58 6.28
N ALA A 58 7.33 22.89 6.56
CA ALA A 58 7.20 23.41 7.92
C ALA A 58 5.89 22.97 8.58
N LEU A 59 4.75 23.13 7.90
CA LEU A 59 3.44 22.71 8.43
C LEU A 59 3.37 21.20 8.68
N LEU A 60 3.88 20.38 7.78
CA LEU A 60 3.89 18.92 7.91
C LEU A 60 4.81 18.47 9.05
N LEU A 61 5.98 19.09 9.22
CA LEU A 61 6.87 18.83 10.35
C LEU A 61 6.22 19.19 11.69
N VAL A 62 5.55 20.34 11.76
CA VAL A 62 4.79 20.75 12.96
C VAL A 62 3.68 19.74 13.27
N ALA A 63 2.90 19.34 12.26
CA ALA A 63 1.81 18.38 12.45
C ALA A 63 2.31 17.01 12.91
N VAL A 64 3.38 16.49 12.32
CA VAL A 64 4.00 15.22 12.74
C VAL A 64 4.58 15.34 14.16
N GLY A 65 5.20 16.46 14.50
CA GLY A 65 5.70 16.72 15.85
C GLY A 65 4.59 16.76 16.90
N LEU A 66 3.47 17.42 16.59
CA LEU A 66 2.28 17.44 17.45
C LEU A 66 1.67 16.05 17.61
N PHE A 67 1.53 15.28 16.52
CA PHE A 67 1.03 13.91 16.57
C PHE A 67 1.91 13.02 17.46
N ALA A 68 3.24 13.11 17.31
CA ALA A 68 4.19 12.37 18.14
C ALA A 68 4.20 12.84 19.62
N ALA A 69 3.84 14.10 19.89
CA ALA A 69 3.65 14.59 21.26
C ALA A 69 2.37 14.01 21.89
N CYS A 70 1.25 14.00 21.16
CA CYS A 70 0.01 13.38 21.62
C CYS A 70 0.19 11.89 21.90
N GLU A 71 0.83 11.15 20.99
CA GLU A 71 1.07 9.71 21.18
C GLU A 71 1.99 9.40 22.37
N ARG A 72 2.88 10.34 22.75
CA ARG A 72 3.70 10.22 23.97
C ARG A 72 2.87 10.48 25.22
N ARG A 73 1.96 11.46 25.18
CA ARG A 73 1.05 11.78 26.28
C ARG A 73 0.10 10.62 26.57
N ASP A 74 -0.57 10.08 25.55
CA ASP A 74 -1.50 8.95 25.70
C ASP A 74 -0.83 7.73 26.36
N ARG A 75 0.47 7.54 26.11
CA ARG A 75 1.25 6.48 26.76
C ARG A 75 1.68 6.80 28.18
N ALA A 76 1.95 8.07 28.49
CA ALA A 76 2.24 8.49 29.86
C ALA A 76 0.98 8.30 30.71
N ASP A 77 -0.18 8.68 30.18
CA ASP A 77 -1.47 8.52 30.85
C ASP A 77 -1.82 7.03 31.02
N ALA A 78 -1.63 6.19 29.98
CA ALA A 78 -1.82 4.75 30.08
C ALA A 78 -0.80 4.05 31.02
N ALA A 79 0.38 4.64 31.25
CA ALA A 79 1.35 4.11 32.20
C ALA A 79 0.99 4.49 33.64
N ALA A 80 0.44 5.69 33.86
CA ALA A 80 -0.06 6.13 35.15
C ALA A 80 -1.27 5.30 35.60
N GLU A 81 -2.21 4.98 34.70
CA GLU A 81 -3.38 4.16 35.01
C GLU A 81 -3.02 2.74 35.49
N VAL A 82 -1.89 2.19 35.02
CA VAL A 82 -1.40 0.87 35.45
C VAL A 82 -0.81 0.92 36.87
N ASP A 83 -0.32 2.08 37.31
CA ASP A 83 0.28 2.26 38.64
C ASP A 83 -0.81 2.56 39.70
N ASP A 84 -1.88 3.25 39.30
CA ASP A 84 -3.04 3.58 40.16
C ASP A 84 -4.06 2.43 40.31
N GLY A 85 -3.81 1.28 39.67
CA GLY A 85 -4.58 0.07 39.95
C GLY A 85 -4.57 -0.21 41.46
N PRO A 86 -5.71 -0.63 42.08
CA PRO A 86 -5.75 -0.89 43.51
C PRO A 86 -4.55 -1.77 43.86
N PRO A 87 -3.77 -1.41 44.90
CA PRO A 87 -2.59 -2.18 45.27
C PRO A 87 -3.02 -3.64 45.29
N PRO A 88 -2.23 -4.54 44.66
CA PRO A 88 -2.63 -5.93 44.50
C PRO A 88 -3.16 -6.34 45.85
N ARG A 89 -4.47 -6.66 45.93
CA ARG A 89 -5.07 -7.06 47.19
C ARG A 89 -4.21 -8.21 47.62
N VAL A 90 -3.32 -7.95 48.57
CA VAL A 90 -2.66 -8.98 49.34
C VAL A 90 -3.87 -9.60 49.98
N ARG A 91 -4.38 -10.68 49.36
CA ARG A 91 -5.19 -11.63 50.09
C ARG A 91 -4.24 -12.00 51.20
N ALA A 92 -4.44 -11.39 52.37
CA ALA A 92 -3.97 -11.96 53.58
C ALA A 92 -4.44 -13.40 53.47
N ILE A 93 -3.49 -14.29 53.20
CA ILE A 93 -3.68 -15.70 53.45
C ILE A 93 -3.75 -15.71 54.96
N THR A 94 -4.91 -15.34 55.48
CA THR A 94 -5.34 -15.74 56.80
C THR A 94 -5.21 -17.25 56.70
N PRO A 95 -4.40 -17.91 57.56
CA PRO A 95 -4.34 -19.36 57.62
C PRO A 95 -5.73 -19.84 58.06
N GLY A 96 -6.66 -19.86 57.11
CA GLY A 96 -7.97 -20.43 57.24
C GLY A 96 -7.71 -21.91 57.20
N TRP A 97 -7.67 -22.51 58.38
CA TRP A 97 -7.92 -23.93 58.57
C TRP A 97 -9.28 -24.21 57.92
N HIS A 98 -9.27 -24.53 56.63
CA HIS A 98 -10.44 -25.04 55.94
C HIS A 98 -10.68 -26.46 56.46
N ILE A 99 -11.39 -26.55 57.59
CA ILE A 99 -12.08 -27.77 57.99
C ILE A 99 -13.26 -27.89 57.02
N GLY A 100 -12.98 -28.35 55.80
CA GLY A 100 -14.02 -28.84 54.92
C GLY A 100 -14.56 -30.14 55.51
N PRO A 101 -15.88 -30.35 55.54
CA PRO A 101 -16.43 -31.66 55.86
C PRO A 101 -15.87 -32.70 54.87
N PRO A 102 -15.58 -33.94 55.32
CA PRO A 102 -14.99 -34.96 54.47
C PRO A 102 -15.86 -35.18 53.22
N GLU A 103 -15.22 -35.08 52.07
CA GLU A 103 -15.81 -35.39 50.78
C GLU A 103 -16.31 -36.85 50.79
N PRO A 104 -17.58 -37.12 50.43
CA PRO A 104 -18.09 -38.49 50.42
C PRO A 104 -17.33 -39.33 49.39
N PRO A 105 -16.98 -40.59 49.71
CA PRO A 105 -16.21 -41.43 48.82
C PRO A 105 -16.95 -41.66 47.51
N ALA A 106 -16.23 -41.44 46.40
CA ALA A 106 -16.72 -41.70 45.06
C ALA A 106 -17.14 -43.19 44.92
N PRO A 107 -18.27 -43.48 44.24
CA PRO A 107 -18.72 -44.85 44.05
C PRO A 107 -17.73 -45.64 43.18
N HIS A 108 -17.24 -46.75 43.75
CA HIS A 108 -16.45 -47.75 43.06
C HIS A 108 -17.31 -48.51 42.04
N ASP A 109 -17.14 -48.21 40.76
CA ASP A 109 -17.60 -49.10 39.69
C ASP A 109 -16.61 -50.27 39.52
N ARG A 110 -17.07 -51.44 39.97
CA ARG A 110 -16.49 -52.76 39.71
C ARG A 110 -17.08 -53.33 38.42
N ARG A 111 -16.22 -53.62 37.43
CA ARG A 111 -16.10 -54.91 36.70
C ARG A 111 -15.12 -54.72 35.53
N ALA A 112 -13.94 -55.36 35.60
CA ALA A 112 -13.64 -56.74 35.13
C ALA A 112 -13.56 -56.78 33.60
N ALA A 113 -12.60 -57.39 32.91
CA ALA A 113 -11.42 -58.22 33.14
C ALA A 113 -10.58 -58.07 31.84
N GLY A 114 -9.32 -58.47 31.70
CA GLY A 114 -8.38 -59.20 32.52
C GLY A 114 -7.05 -59.35 31.76
N THR A 115 -6.13 -60.10 32.39
CA THR A 115 -4.96 -60.83 31.83
C THR A 115 -3.84 -60.01 31.15
N ALA A 116 -2.56 -60.24 31.39
CA ALA A 116 -1.81 -61.11 32.31
C ALA A 116 -0.32 -60.69 32.28
N GLU A 117 0.43 -61.19 33.27
CA GLU A 117 1.91 -61.38 33.28
C GLU A 117 2.84 -60.23 33.74
N THR A 118 2.97 -60.18 35.07
CA THR A 118 4.18 -60.12 35.94
C THR A 118 5.46 -60.83 35.43
N PRO A 119 6.62 -60.78 36.16
CA PRO A 119 7.21 -59.70 36.98
C PRO A 119 8.76 -59.62 36.83
N ASP A 120 9.44 -58.60 37.40
CA ASP A 120 10.56 -58.91 38.32
C ASP A 120 10.97 -57.73 39.25
N ARG A 121 11.01 -58.07 40.55
CA ARG A 121 11.93 -57.71 41.66
C ARG A 121 12.84 -56.47 41.51
N THR A 122 13.11 -55.66 42.53
CA THR A 122 13.18 -55.88 43.99
C THR A 122 13.36 -54.51 44.67
N ARG A 123 12.80 -54.32 45.88
CA ARG A 123 13.54 -54.36 47.17
C ARG A 123 13.05 -53.35 48.23
N VAL A 124 12.33 -53.93 49.20
CA VAL A 124 12.45 -53.86 50.67
C VAL A 124 12.24 -52.53 51.41
N ASP A 125 11.15 -52.58 52.18
CA ASP A 125 10.77 -51.78 53.35
C ASP A 125 11.84 -51.65 54.43
N ARG A 126 11.77 -50.54 55.18
CA ARG A 126 11.79 -50.62 56.65
C ARG A 126 11.02 -49.46 57.27
N VAL A 127 9.84 -49.83 57.77
CA VAL A 127 9.10 -49.10 58.79
C VAL A 127 9.85 -49.24 60.11
N HIS A 128 10.11 -48.11 60.77
CA HIS A 128 10.51 -48.05 62.17
C HIS A 128 9.44 -47.22 62.90
N VAL A 129 8.77 -47.86 63.85
CA VAL A 129 7.87 -47.23 64.82
C VAL A 129 8.60 -47.26 66.17
N GLY A 130 8.81 -46.09 66.76
CA GLY A 130 9.40 -45.90 68.09
C GLY A 130 9.18 -44.45 68.55
N PRO A 131 9.04 -44.21 69.86
CA PRO A 131 7.94 -43.40 70.40
C PRO A 131 8.30 -41.93 70.64
N LEU A 132 7.33 -41.05 70.39
CA LEU A 132 7.20 -39.70 70.95
C LEU A 132 8.52 -38.92 71.05
N ASP A 133 8.99 -38.45 69.90
CA ASP A 133 9.90 -37.31 69.89
C ASP A 133 9.09 -36.07 69.49
N LEU A 134 9.03 -35.11 70.41
CA LEU A 134 8.47 -33.79 70.15
C LEU A 134 9.25 -33.20 68.97
N THR A 135 8.67 -33.21 67.78
CA THR A 135 9.06 -32.26 66.76
C THR A 135 8.62 -30.89 67.25
N ILE A 136 9.54 -30.21 67.94
CA ILE A 136 9.62 -28.76 67.86
C ILE A 136 9.60 -28.48 66.36
N VAL A 137 8.43 -28.08 65.83
CA VAL A 137 8.34 -27.39 64.55
C VAL A 137 9.17 -26.15 64.78
N LYS A 138 10.44 -26.26 64.43
CA LYS A 138 11.29 -25.12 64.20
C LYS A 138 10.55 -24.40 63.09
N ASP A 139 9.84 -23.33 63.44
CA ASP A 139 9.59 -22.19 62.56
C ASP A 139 10.99 -21.68 62.18
N ASP A 140 11.72 -22.47 61.40
CA ASP A 140 12.76 -21.98 60.51
C ASP A 140 11.99 -21.10 59.55
N ALA A 141 11.83 -19.84 59.95
CA ALA A 141 12.43 -18.71 59.25
C ALA A 141 12.81 -19.04 57.79
N ASP A 142 11.84 -19.44 56.99
CA ASP A 142 11.92 -19.31 55.56
C ASP A 142 11.28 -17.97 55.25
N GLU A 143 12.02 -16.94 55.67
CA GLU A 143 12.18 -15.68 54.95
C GLU A 143 12.65 -16.04 53.54
N THR A 144 11.77 -16.69 52.78
CA THR A 144 11.76 -16.61 51.34
C THR A 144 11.33 -15.19 51.06
N ASP A 145 12.31 -14.30 51.12
CA ASP A 145 12.53 -13.32 50.07
C ASP A 145 12.31 -14.03 48.74
N VAL A 146 11.05 -14.25 48.35
CA VAL A 146 10.69 -14.74 47.04
C VAL A 146 11.15 -13.61 46.13
N PRO A 147 12.29 -13.74 45.43
CA PRO A 147 12.87 -12.63 44.71
C PRO A 147 11.79 -12.18 43.73
N ALA A 148 11.31 -10.95 43.90
CA ALA A 148 10.21 -10.38 43.15
C ALA A 148 10.38 -10.79 41.70
N LYS A 149 9.54 -11.73 41.21
CA LYS A 149 9.73 -12.39 39.92
C LYS A 149 10.07 -11.30 38.90
N PRO A 150 11.29 -11.29 38.32
CA PRO A 150 11.74 -10.19 37.50
C PRO A 150 10.70 -10.02 36.41
N LYS A 151 10.07 -8.84 36.36
CA LYS A 151 8.97 -8.51 35.44
C LYS A 151 9.40 -8.98 34.04
N ARG A 152 8.88 -10.14 33.61
CA ARG A 152 9.26 -10.78 32.35
C ARG A 152 8.98 -9.78 31.25
N GLY A 153 10.03 -9.22 30.66
CA GLY A 153 9.91 -8.24 29.59
C GLY A 153 9.03 -8.79 28.48
N LYS A 154 8.19 -7.92 27.88
CA LYS A 154 7.30 -8.30 26.77
C LYS A 154 8.08 -9.11 25.71
N PRO A 155 7.51 -10.19 25.16
CA PRO A 155 8.18 -11.02 24.18
C PRO A 155 8.63 -10.18 22.97
N LYS A 156 9.84 -10.44 22.44
CA LYS A 156 10.46 -9.68 21.33
C LYS A 156 9.53 -9.44 20.13
N LYS A 157 8.64 -10.40 19.82
CA LYS A 157 7.63 -10.31 18.75
C LYS A 157 6.56 -9.23 18.98
N GLN A 158 6.22 -8.92 20.23
CA GLN A 158 5.24 -7.88 20.55
C GLN A 158 5.83 -6.49 20.36
N ARG A 159 7.09 -6.27 20.80
CA ARG A 159 7.80 -5.00 20.57
C ARG A 159 7.91 -4.63 19.09
N SER A 160 8.16 -5.61 18.21
CA SER A 160 8.19 -5.35 16.77
C SER A 160 6.82 -4.98 16.21
N ARG A 161 5.74 -5.64 16.65
CA ARG A 161 4.37 -5.31 16.21
C ARG A 161 3.97 -3.90 16.65
N ASP A 162 4.28 -3.54 17.90
CA ASP A 162 4.02 -2.21 18.43
C ASP A 162 4.80 -1.15 17.65
N LEU A 163 6.07 -1.39 17.32
CA LEU A 163 6.87 -0.48 16.50
C LEU A 163 6.27 -0.29 15.10
N TRP A 164 5.88 -1.39 14.43
CA TRP A 164 5.27 -1.31 13.10
C TRP A 164 3.92 -0.59 13.12
N ALA A 165 3.08 -0.85 14.12
CA ALA A 165 1.82 -0.14 14.30
C ALA A 165 2.07 1.37 14.44
N ARG A 166 3.05 1.78 15.24
CA ARG A 166 3.45 3.19 15.41
C ARG A 166 3.91 3.81 14.10
N LEU A 167 4.88 3.19 13.42
CA LEU A 167 5.39 3.68 12.15
C LEU A 167 4.26 3.79 11.10
N SER A 168 3.35 2.83 11.06
CA SER A 168 2.20 2.87 10.15
C SER A 168 1.21 3.99 10.49
N SER A 169 1.00 4.27 11.79
CA SER A 169 0.11 5.36 12.23
C SER A 169 0.70 6.74 11.90
N ILE A 170 2.01 6.93 12.14
CA ILE A 170 2.73 8.17 11.79
C ILE A 170 2.72 8.37 10.27
N TYR A 171 2.99 7.31 9.51
CA TYR A 171 2.94 7.36 8.05
C TYR A 171 1.52 7.68 7.54
N GLY A 172 0.50 7.01 8.09
CA GLY A 172 -0.89 7.24 7.75
C GLY A 172 -1.32 8.69 8.04
N PHE A 173 -0.95 9.22 9.21
CA PHE A 173 -1.17 10.61 9.56
C PHE A 173 -0.46 11.58 8.61
N ALA A 174 0.82 11.33 8.30
CA ALA A 174 1.59 12.16 7.37
C ALA A 174 0.95 12.19 5.97
N VAL A 175 0.48 11.04 5.46
CA VAL A 175 -0.22 10.95 4.17
C VAL A 175 -1.55 11.71 4.18
N LEU A 176 -2.33 11.61 5.25
CA LEU A 176 -3.59 12.35 5.39
C LEU A 176 -3.36 13.86 5.47
N PHE A 177 -2.38 14.29 6.26
CA PHE A 177 -2.03 15.70 6.40
C PHE A 177 -1.45 16.27 5.11
N GLU A 178 -0.57 15.53 4.44
CA GLU A 178 -0.08 15.87 3.10
C GLU A 178 -1.23 16.06 2.12
N TRP A 179 -2.24 15.19 2.14
CA TRP A 179 -3.41 15.33 1.30
C TRP A 179 -4.21 16.61 1.61
N ALA A 180 -4.35 16.96 2.90
CA ALA A 180 -4.98 18.21 3.32
C ALA A 180 -4.19 19.44 2.85
N LEU A 181 -2.85 19.44 2.99
CA LEU A 181 -1.99 20.51 2.47
C LEU A 181 -2.13 20.65 0.95
N VAL A 182 -2.09 19.54 0.22
CA VAL A 182 -2.30 19.46 -1.23
C VAL A 182 -3.66 20.03 -1.64
N ALA A 183 -4.70 19.84 -0.83
CA ALA A 183 -6.02 20.41 -1.05
C ALA A 183 -6.01 21.94 -0.85
N LEU A 184 -5.42 22.42 0.24
CA LEU A 184 -5.33 23.84 0.60
C LEU A 184 -4.54 24.67 -0.41
N SER A 185 -3.48 24.09 -0.95
CA SER A 185 -2.49 24.77 -1.78
C SER A 185 -2.59 24.40 -3.27
N ARG A 186 -3.72 23.79 -3.66
CA ARG A 186 -3.99 23.36 -5.03
C ARG A 186 -3.77 24.45 -6.08
N LYS A 187 -4.29 25.66 -5.85
CA LYS A 187 -4.19 26.77 -6.82
C LYS A 187 -2.75 27.22 -7.06
N TYR A 188 -1.90 27.12 -6.04
CA TYR A 188 -0.46 27.34 -6.20
C TYR A 188 0.18 26.25 -7.07
N ASP A 189 -0.21 24.98 -6.89
CA ASP A 189 0.29 23.88 -7.73
C ASP A 189 -0.15 24.01 -9.19
N GLU A 190 -1.40 24.43 -9.45
CA GLU A 190 -1.90 24.68 -10.82
C GLU A 190 -1.08 25.78 -11.52
N GLN A 191 -0.79 26.88 -10.82
CA GLN A 191 0.04 27.95 -11.39
C GLN A 191 1.51 27.56 -11.57
N VAL A 192 2.09 26.79 -10.65
CA VAL A 192 3.43 26.21 -10.84
C VAL A 192 3.43 25.25 -12.03
N ALA A 193 2.44 24.36 -12.14
CA ALA A 193 2.30 23.42 -13.25
C ALA A 193 2.16 24.15 -14.59
N ARG A 194 1.36 25.21 -14.66
CA ARG A 194 1.23 26.08 -15.84
C ARG A 194 2.58 26.66 -16.26
N ARG A 195 3.33 27.27 -15.33
CA ARG A 195 4.64 27.85 -15.67
C ARG A 195 5.66 26.78 -16.06
N LEU A 196 5.62 25.61 -15.42
CA LEU A 196 6.42 24.45 -15.81
C LEU A 196 6.08 23.96 -17.23
N ALA A 197 4.80 23.98 -17.60
CA ALA A 197 4.35 23.63 -18.95
C ALA A 197 4.91 24.61 -19.97
N LEU A 198 4.74 25.92 -19.74
CA LEU A 198 5.30 26.98 -20.59
C LEU A 198 6.83 26.86 -20.72
N ALA A 199 7.54 26.65 -19.61
CA ALA A 199 9.00 26.44 -19.59
C ALA A 199 9.44 25.18 -20.35
N SER A 200 8.56 24.19 -20.48
CA SER A 200 8.81 22.93 -21.16
C SER A 200 8.30 22.93 -22.61
N GLY A 201 7.70 24.02 -23.09
CA GLY A 201 7.09 24.11 -24.41
C GLY A 201 5.84 23.24 -24.56
N VAL A 202 5.11 23.02 -23.46
CA VAL A 202 3.86 22.25 -23.44
C VAL A 202 2.70 23.21 -23.23
N VAL A 203 1.60 23.01 -23.97
CA VAL A 203 0.38 23.80 -23.80
C VAL A 203 -0.15 23.62 -22.36
N PRO A 204 -0.29 24.70 -21.59
CA PRO A 204 -0.79 24.61 -20.23
C PRO A 204 -2.27 24.19 -20.21
N GLU A 205 -2.61 23.27 -19.31
CA GLU A 205 -3.98 22.76 -19.16
C GLU A 205 -4.87 23.70 -18.30
N ASP A 206 -4.23 24.45 -17.40
CA ASP A 206 -4.91 25.31 -16.44
C ASP A 206 -4.87 26.78 -16.90
N PRO A 207 -5.95 27.55 -16.70
CA PRO A 207 -5.98 28.99 -16.99
C PRO A 207 -5.05 29.77 -16.05
N GLU A 208 -4.67 30.97 -16.49
CA GLU A 208 -3.93 31.91 -15.65
C GLU A 208 -4.87 32.49 -14.58
N GLU A 209 -4.56 32.23 -13.31
CA GLU A 209 -5.34 32.69 -12.17
C GLU A 209 -4.40 33.15 -11.05
N ALA A 210 -4.81 34.19 -10.31
CA ALA A 210 -4.09 34.60 -9.11
C ALA A 210 -4.15 33.48 -8.05
N PRO A 211 -3.02 33.03 -7.49
CA PRO A 211 -3.01 31.93 -6.53
C PRO A 211 -3.66 32.38 -5.21
N ARG A 212 -4.75 31.69 -4.82
CA ARG A 212 -5.49 31.95 -3.58
C ARG A 212 -5.58 30.66 -2.76
N ILE A 213 -5.46 30.77 -1.44
CA ILE A 213 -5.69 29.65 -0.51
C ILE A 213 -7.21 29.49 -0.37
N ARG A 214 -7.77 28.42 -0.92
CA ARG A 214 -9.20 28.09 -0.78
C ARG A 214 -9.39 26.59 -0.73
N LEU A 215 -10.11 26.13 0.28
CA LEU A 215 -10.64 24.77 0.30
C LEU A 215 -11.82 24.67 -0.67
N ASP A 216 -11.68 23.83 -1.69
CA ASP A 216 -12.77 23.46 -2.58
C ASP A 216 -13.25 22.04 -2.18
N PRO A 217 -14.28 21.92 -1.33
CA PRO A 217 -14.79 20.62 -0.90
C PRO A 217 -15.35 19.81 -2.08
N ARG A 218 -15.87 20.48 -3.12
CA ARG A 218 -16.36 19.83 -4.34
C ARG A 218 -15.20 19.21 -5.12
N TRP A 219 -14.03 19.84 -5.15
CA TRP A 219 -12.82 19.23 -5.69
C TRP A 219 -12.36 18.04 -4.85
N ALA A 220 -12.32 18.18 -3.53
CA ALA A 220 -11.89 17.10 -2.63
C ALA A 220 -12.78 15.85 -2.83
N TYR A 221 -14.10 16.04 -2.86
CA TYR A 221 -15.08 15.00 -3.18
C TYR A 221 -14.84 14.37 -4.56
N ARG A 222 -14.64 15.19 -5.61
CA ARG A 222 -14.31 14.68 -6.95
C ARG A 222 -13.04 13.85 -6.94
N LYS A 223 -12.01 14.23 -6.19
CA LYS A 223 -10.75 13.46 -6.08
C LYS A 223 -10.92 12.16 -5.33
N VAL A 224 -11.68 12.15 -4.23
CA VAL A 224 -12.02 10.93 -3.50
C VAL A 224 -12.80 9.98 -4.42
N ARG A 225 -13.82 10.48 -5.13
CA ARG A 225 -14.59 9.70 -6.11
C ARG A 225 -13.71 9.15 -7.23
N GLN A 226 -12.77 9.95 -7.75
CA GLN A 226 -11.80 9.49 -8.76
C GLN A 226 -10.89 8.37 -8.21
N ARG A 227 -10.43 8.46 -6.96
CA ARG A 227 -9.65 7.40 -6.31
C ARG A 227 -10.46 6.13 -6.11
N ILE A 228 -11.69 6.24 -5.60
CA ILE A 228 -12.61 5.10 -5.45
C ILE A 228 -12.85 4.45 -6.81
N ARG A 229 -13.11 5.23 -7.87
CA ARG A 229 -13.25 4.70 -9.22
C ARG A 229 -11.97 3.95 -9.67
N GLY A 230 -10.80 4.49 -9.38
CA GLY A 230 -9.52 3.81 -9.63
C GLY A 230 -9.40 2.47 -8.89
N PHE A 231 -9.78 2.43 -7.61
CA PHE A 231 -9.83 1.19 -6.83
C PHE A 231 -10.85 0.19 -7.36
N VAL A 232 -12.04 0.66 -7.75
CA VAL A 232 -13.08 -0.18 -8.37
C VAL A 232 -12.57 -0.74 -9.69
N VAL A 233 -11.91 0.04 -10.53
CA VAL A 233 -11.33 -0.43 -11.79
C VAL A 233 -10.22 -1.45 -11.56
N PHE A 234 -9.32 -1.16 -10.62
CA PHE A 234 -8.23 -2.05 -10.26
C PHE A 234 -8.77 -3.37 -9.69
N GLY A 235 -9.74 -3.29 -8.79
CA GLY A 235 -10.44 -4.41 -8.16
C GLY A 235 -11.43 -5.11 -9.09
N ALA A 236 -11.89 -4.49 -10.18
CA ALA A 236 -12.74 -5.16 -11.17
C ALA A 236 -12.02 -6.27 -11.93
N GLY A 237 -10.68 -6.32 -11.89
CA GLY A 237 -9.90 -7.49 -12.32
C GLY A 237 -9.95 -8.65 -11.32
N PHE A 238 -10.43 -8.43 -10.09
CA PHE A 238 -10.43 -9.40 -9.00
C PHE A 238 -11.40 -10.60 -9.22
N PRO A 239 -12.54 -10.48 -9.91
CA PRO A 239 -13.36 -11.64 -10.22
C PRO A 239 -12.72 -12.61 -11.22
N ALA A 240 -11.89 -12.13 -12.17
CA ALA A 240 -11.04 -13.03 -12.95
C ALA A 240 -10.02 -13.75 -12.06
N TYR A 241 -9.51 -13.07 -11.02
CA TYR A 241 -8.71 -13.67 -9.93
C TYR A 241 -9.50 -14.75 -9.17
N LEU A 242 -10.76 -14.50 -8.80
CA LEU A 242 -11.61 -15.50 -8.14
C LEU A 242 -11.88 -16.70 -9.05
N PHE A 243 -12.07 -16.46 -10.35
CA PHE A 243 -12.24 -17.51 -11.32
C PHE A 243 -11.00 -18.41 -11.41
N THR A 244 -9.79 -17.84 -11.36
CA THR A 244 -8.57 -18.66 -11.29
C THR A 244 -8.50 -19.51 -10.04
N LEU A 245 -8.98 -19.04 -8.89
CA LEU A 245 -9.00 -19.80 -7.63
C LEU A 245 -10.08 -20.90 -7.58
N VAL A 246 -11.24 -20.66 -8.20
CA VAL A 246 -12.38 -21.59 -8.19
C VAL A 246 -12.26 -22.65 -9.29
N THR A 247 -11.52 -22.37 -10.37
CA THR A 247 -11.30 -23.38 -11.43
C THR A 247 -10.53 -24.57 -10.84
N PRO A 248 -10.97 -25.83 -11.05
CA PRO A 248 -10.34 -27.02 -10.49
C PRO A 248 -8.87 -27.26 -10.92
N LEU A 249 -8.32 -26.42 -11.82
CA LEU A 249 -6.87 -26.31 -12.02
C LEU A 249 -6.12 -25.90 -10.73
N SER A 250 -6.77 -25.19 -9.81
CA SER A 250 -6.22 -24.80 -8.50
C SER A 250 -6.02 -25.96 -7.54
N PHE A 251 -6.71 -27.08 -7.77
CA PHE A 251 -6.57 -28.31 -7.00
C PHE A 251 -5.23 -29.00 -7.28
N PHE A 252 -4.61 -28.70 -8.44
CA PHE A 252 -3.19 -28.95 -8.64
C PHE A 252 -2.40 -27.86 -7.90
N HIS A 253 -2.19 -28.05 -6.60
CA HIS A 253 -1.27 -27.29 -5.73
C HIS A 253 0.20 -27.34 -6.18
N ALA A 254 0.48 -27.40 -7.47
CA ALA A 254 1.81 -27.28 -8.01
C ALA A 254 2.25 -25.80 -7.86
N ALA A 255 3.39 -25.58 -7.21
CA ALA A 255 4.11 -24.30 -7.16
C ALA A 255 4.04 -23.42 -8.44
N PRO A 256 4.08 -23.95 -9.68
CA PRO A 256 3.92 -23.15 -10.90
C PRO A 256 2.63 -22.34 -11.00
N ALA A 257 1.51 -22.79 -10.44
CA ALA A 257 0.23 -22.07 -10.53
C ALA A 257 0.26 -20.75 -9.74
N ARG A 258 0.90 -20.75 -8.56
CA ARG A 258 1.10 -19.53 -7.74
C ARG A 258 2.02 -18.52 -8.44
N ALA A 259 3.11 -19.00 -9.05
CA ALA A 259 4.01 -18.13 -9.78
C ALA A 259 3.34 -17.46 -10.99
N GLY A 260 2.57 -18.23 -11.78
CA GLY A 260 1.80 -17.67 -12.90
C GLY A 260 0.78 -16.62 -12.43
N PHE A 261 0.15 -16.86 -11.29
CA PHE A 261 -0.77 -15.93 -10.65
C PHE A 261 -0.09 -14.61 -10.23
N ASP A 262 1.03 -14.67 -9.52
CA ASP A 262 1.78 -13.48 -9.09
C ASP A 262 2.21 -12.64 -10.31
N VAL A 263 2.64 -13.30 -11.39
CA VAL A 263 3.00 -12.65 -12.65
C VAL A 263 1.80 -11.91 -13.26
N ILE A 264 0.60 -12.50 -13.24
CA ILE A 264 -0.62 -11.85 -13.75
C ILE A 264 -0.97 -10.62 -12.91
N VAL A 265 -0.95 -10.72 -11.58
CA VAL A 265 -1.26 -9.59 -10.69
C VAL A 265 -0.23 -8.46 -10.83
N VAL A 266 1.06 -8.81 -10.90
CA VAL A 266 2.12 -7.82 -11.12
C VAL A 266 1.96 -7.17 -12.49
N GLY A 267 1.72 -7.94 -13.55
CA GLY A 267 1.44 -7.42 -14.88
C GLY A 267 0.21 -6.50 -14.92
N TRP A 268 -0.85 -6.88 -14.21
CA TRP A 268 -2.06 -6.07 -14.04
C TRP A 268 -1.76 -4.73 -13.35
N ALA A 269 -1.01 -4.77 -12.25
CA ALA A 269 -0.63 -3.57 -11.52
C ALA A 269 0.28 -2.66 -12.35
N ILE A 270 1.23 -3.23 -13.09
CA ILE A 270 2.13 -2.49 -13.99
C ILE A 270 1.34 -1.83 -15.12
N TYR A 271 0.40 -2.55 -15.75
CA TYR A 271 -0.47 -2.00 -16.80
C TYR A 271 -1.25 -0.79 -16.30
N TRP A 272 -2.00 -0.93 -15.19
CA TRP A 272 -2.79 0.17 -14.66
C TRP A 272 -1.95 1.32 -14.12
N SER A 273 -0.74 1.05 -13.61
CA SER A 273 0.19 2.10 -13.21
C SER A 273 0.55 3.00 -14.40
N GLY A 274 0.80 2.40 -15.57
CA GLY A 274 1.03 3.13 -16.82
C GLY A 274 -0.20 3.92 -17.30
N VAL A 275 -1.38 3.30 -17.29
CA VAL A 275 -2.64 3.99 -17.66
C VAL A 275 -2.93 5.15 -16.72
N PHE A 276 -2.75 4.97 -15.40
CA PHE A 276 -2.91 6.04 -14.43
C PHE A 276 -1.80 7.09 -14.51
N ALA A 277 -0.64 6.77 -15.09
CA ALA A 277 0.38 7.73 -15.45
C ALA A 277 -0.10 8.62 -16.60
N ALA A 278 -0.59 8.03 -17.69
CA ALA A 278 -1.17 8.77 -18.82
C ALA A 278 -2.36 9.65 -18.41
N SER A 279 -3.24 9.16 -17.54
CA SER A 279 -4.43 9.88 -17.10
C SER A 279 -4.16 11.19 -16.32
N LYS A 280 -2.90 11.50 -16.00
CA LYS A 280 -2.53 12.71 -15.24
C LYS A 280 -2.59 13.99 -16.05
N SER A 281 -2.59 13.89 -17.37
CA SER A 281 -2.76 15.02 -18.27
C SER A 281 -4.17 14.99 -18.86
N ALA A 282 -4.80 16.17 -18.99
CA ALA A 282 -6.04 16.36 -19.73
C ALA A 282 -5.90 15.95 -21.21
N HIS A 283 -4.71 16.07 -21.79
CA HIS A 283 -4.43 15.66 -23.17
C HIS A 283 -4.71 14.17 -23.42
N ALA A 284 -4.57 13.31 -22.39
CA ALA A 284 -4.87 11.88 -22.50
C ALA A 284 -6.37 11.57 -22.69
N TRP A 285 -7.23 12.58 -22.54
CA TRP A 285 -8.68 12.48 -22.62
C TRP A 285 -9.27 13.07 -23.90
N HIS A 286 -8.44 13.62 -24.80
CA HIS A 286 -8.91 14.30 -26.02
C HIS A 286 -9.76 13.38 -26.91
N ASP A 287 -9.41 12.09 -26.97
CA ASP A 287 -10.11 11.10 -27.80
C ASP A 287 -11.19 10.30 -27.02
N GLU A 288 -11.77 10.83 -25.94
CA GLU A 288 -12.71 10.07 -25.09
C GLU A 288 -13.91 9.47 -25.85
N ALA A 289 -14.42 10.17 -26.85
CA ALA A 289 -15.55 9.70 -27.66
C ALA A 289 -15.18 8.54 -28.61
N THR A 290 -13.93 8.47 -29.06
CA THR A 290 -13.48 7.54 -30.12
C THR A 290 -12.51 6.48 -29.61
N ALA A 291 -12.05 6.58 -28.36
CA ALA A 291 -11.06 5.68 -27.80
C ALA A 291 -11.58 4.22 -27.75
N PRO A 292 -10.83 3.26 -28.34
CA PRO A 292 -11.21 1.87 -28.30
C PRO A 292 -11.09 1.30 -26.88
N PRO A 293 -11.80 0.20 -26.57
CA PRO A 293 -11.58 -0.52 -25.32
C PRO A 293 -10.13 -0.97 -25.20
N PRO A 294 -9.52 -1.00 -24.00
CA PRO A 294 -8.20 -1.55 -23.73
C PRO A 294 -7.91 -2.88 -24.43
N ALA A 295 -6.68 -3.07 -24.92
CA ALA A 295 -6.26 -4.27 -25.63
C ALA A 295 -6.61 -5.56 -24.88
N PHE A 296 -6.37 -5.61 -23.57
CA PHE A 296 -6.69 -6.79 -22.77
C PHE A 296 -8.20 -7.08 -22.73
N LEU A 297 -9.07 -6.06 -22.73
CA LEU A 297 -10.52 -6.27 -22.80
C LEU A 297 -10.95 -6.77 -24.17
N ARG A 298 -10.34 -6.26 -25.24
CA ARG A 298 -10.59 -6.75 -26.61
C ARG A 298 -10.20 -8.23 -26.73
N THR A 299 -9.02 -8.58 -26.23
CA THR A 299 -8.54 -9.97 -26.20
C THR A 299 -9.42 -10.84 -25.31
N PHE A 300 -9.81 -10.36 -24.13
CA PHE A 300 -10.68 -11.10 -23.21
C PHE A 300 -12.06 -11.35 -23.82
N ALA A 301 -12.68 -10.32 -24.40
CA ALA A 301 -13.99 -10.44 -25.05
C ALA A 301 -13.95 -11.40 -26.26
N GLY A 302 -12.85 -11.39 -27.03
CA GLY A 302 -12.64 -12.34 -28.13
C GLY A 302 -12.42 -13.78 -27.64
N ALA A 303 -11.59 -13.98 -26.62
CA ALA A 303 -11.25 -15.29 -26.10
C ALA A 303 -12.41 -15.97 -25.35
N PHE A 304 -13.23 -15.20 -24.64
CA PHE A 304 -14.29 -15.71 -23.76
C PHE A 304 -15.70 -15.34 -24.23
N GLY A 305 -15.86 -14.88 -25.47
CA GLY A 305 -17.13 -14.41 -26.01
C GLY A 305 -18.23 -15.48 -26.08
N THR A 306 -17.85 -16.77 -26.07
CA THR A 306 -18.77 -17.91 -26.14
C THR A 306 -19.37 -18.27 -24.77
N ALA A 307 -18.70 -17.97 -23.66
CA ALA A 307 -19.17 -18.29 -22.32
C ALA A 307 -20.10 -17.17 -21.79
N PRO A 308 -21.39 -17.42 -21.52
CA PRO A 308 -22.36 -16.36 -21.21
C PRO A 308 -22.01 -15.56 -19.95
N LEU A 309 -21.50 -16.24 -18.91
CA LEU A 309 -21.08 -15.61 -17.66
C LEU A 309 -19.87 -14.69 -17.87
N LEU A 310 -18.86 -15.16 -18.61
CA LEU A 310 -17.66 -14.38 -18.91
C LEU A 310 -17.97 -13.21 -19.86
N ARG A 311 -18.94 -13.38 -20.77
CA ARG A 311 -19.44 -12.29 -21.62
C ARG A 311 -20.17 -11.22 -20.81
N TYR A 312 -21.02 -11.60 -19.86
CA TYR A 312 -21.67 -10.65 -18.95
C TYR A 312 -20.63 -9.89 -18.13
N TRP A 313 -19.64 -10.62 -17.59
CA TRP A 313 -18.55 -10.02 -16.85
C TRP A 313 -17.71 -9.07 -17.70
N ALA A 314 -17.34 -9.45 -18.93
CA ALA A 314 -16.63 -8.58 -19.86
C ALA A 314 -17.40 -7.29 -20.15
N ARG A 315 -18.73 -7.35 -20.27
CA ARG A 315 -19.60 -6.17 -20.43
C ARG A 315 -19.61 -5.29 -19.18
N ALA A 316 -19.78 -5.89 -18.00
CA ALA A 316 -19.72 -5.16 -16.73
C ALA A 316 -18.35 -4.49 -16.54
N TRP A 317 -17.28 -5.17 -16.96
CA TRP A 317 -15.93 -4.65 -16.87
C TRP A 317 -15.69 -3.51 -17.87
N THR A 318 -16.15 -3.68 -19.10
CA THR A 318 -16.14 -2.63 -20.14
C THR A 318 -16.90 -1.39 -19.65
N TRP A 319 -18.06 -1.58 -19.02
CA TRP A 319 -18.85 -0.49 -18.47
C TRP A 319 -18.13 0.24 -17.34
N THR A 320 -17.54 -0.50 -16.38
CA THR A 320 -16.81 0.10 -15.25
C THR A 320 -15.52 0.81 -15.67
N THR A 321 -14.87 0.35 -16.74
CA THR A 321 -13.60 0.91 -17.25
C THR A 321 -13.75 1.92 -18.37
N ARG A 322 -14.97 2.13 -18.89
CA ARG A 322 -15.26 3.03 -20.04
C ARG A 322 -14.64 4.41 -19.88
N GLY A 323 -14.75 4.99 -18.68
CA GLY A 323 -14.16 6.28 -18.35
C GLY A 323 -12.64 6.27 -18.18
N LEU A 324 -11.92 5.26 -18.68
CA LEU A 324 -10.45 5.20 -18.76
C LEU A 324 -9.97 4.74 -20.14
N PHE A 325 -10.87 4.59 -21.13
CA PHE A 325 -10.51 4.11 -22.46
C PHE A 325 -9.54 5.05 -23.18
N ALA A 326 -9.74 6.36 -23.12
CA ALA A 326 -8.82 7.31 -23.75
C ALA A 326 -7.41 7.30 -23.13
N PRO A 327 -7.24 7.36 -21.79
CA PRO A 327 -5.93 7.17 -21.18
C PRO A 327 -5.31 5.80 -21.47
N ALA A 328 -6.11 4.73 -21.52
CA ALA A 328 -5.61 3.40 -21.85
C ALA A 328 -5.13 3.31 -23.29
N ALA A 329 -5.88 3.86 -24.25
CA ALA A 329 -5.47 3.95 -25.65
C ALA A 329 -4.20 4.78 -25.81
N THR A 330 -4.09 5.91 -25.09
CA THR A 330 -2.89 6.75 -25.07
C THR A 330 -1.67 5.98 -24.53
N PHE A 331 -1.86 5.26 -23.43
CA PHE A 331 -0.83 4.39 -22.84
C PHE A 331 -0.40 3.28 -23.81
N GLU A 332 -1.35 2.59 -24.44
CA GLU A 332 -1.08 1.46 -25.35
C GLU A 332 -0.32 1.86 -26.61
N ARG A 333 -0.40 3.13 -27.03
CA ARG A 333 0.44 3.65 -28.12
C ARG A 333 1.92 3.72 -27.74
N HIS A 334 2.23 4.05 -26.48
CA HIS A 334 3.60 4.32 -26.00
C HIS A 334 3.86 3.77 -24.57
N PRO A 335 3.76 2.46 -24.35
CA PRO A 335 3.68 1.89 -23.00
C PRO A 335 4.96 2.10 -22.17
N PHE A 336 6.13 1.95 -22.79
CA PHE A 336 7.42 2.02 -22.10
C PHE A 336 7.70 3.41 -21.52
N GLY A 337 7.41 4.49 -22.27
CA GLY A 337 7.54 5.85 -21.77
C GLY A 337 6.67 6.10 -20.54
N PHE A 338 5.41 5.66 -20.57
CA PHE A 338 4.51 5.81 -19.43
C PHE A 338 4.88 4.91 -18.24
N TRP A 339 5.49 3.75 -18.47
CA TRP A 339 6.05 2.95 -17.37
C TRP A 339 7.26 3.62 -16.73
N GLY A 340 8.14 4.21 -17.53
CA GLY A 340 9.22 5.07 -17.03
C GLY A 340 8.69 6.20 -16.14
N PHE A 341 7.64 6.88 -16.62
CA PHE A 341 6.97 7.92 -15.86
C PHE A 341 6.24 7.38 -14.61
N ALA A 342 5.64 6.20 -14.67
CA ALA A 342 5.03 5.54 -13.52
C ALA A 342 6.09 5.21 -12.45
N LEU A 343 7.28 4.74 -12.86
CA LEU A 343 8.40 4.50 -11.95
C LEU A 343 8.87 5.80 -11.29
N PHE A 344 9.01 6.88 -12.07
CA PHE A 344 9.32 8.21 -11.53
C PHE A 344 8.32 8.62 -10.44
N ARG A 345 7.03 8.36 -10.67
CA ARG A 345 5.97 8.65 -9.70
C ARG A 345 6.04 7.77 -8.45
N ILE A 346 6.38 6.49 -8.58
CA ILE A 346 6.56 5.59 -7.43
C ILE A 346 7.70 6.09 -6.55
N VAL A 347 8.84 6.43 -7.15
CA VAL A 347 9.99 7.01 -6.43
C VAL A 347 9.62 8.35 -5.79
N SER A 348 8.79 9.14 -6.46
CA SER A 348 8.32 10.43 -5.96
C SER A 348 7.20 10.34 -4.91
N HIS A 349 6.68 9.15 -4.61
CA HIS A 349 5.57 8.97 -3.66
C HIS A 349 5.99 8.98 -2.19
N VAL A 350 7.28 9.17 -1.90
CA VAL A 350 7.75 9.45 -0.55
C VAL A 350 7.05 10.73 -0.05
N PRO A 351 6.47 10.74 1.17
CA PRO A 351 5.94 11.95 1.76
C PRO A 351 6.97 13.08 1.69
N PHE A 352 6.52 14.34 1.66
CA PHE A 352 7.35 15.53 1.37
C PHE A 352 7.84 15.63 -0.07
N VAL A 353 8.47 14.59 -0.61
CA VAL A 353 8.98 14.56 -1.99
C VAL A 353 7.81 14.69 -2.97
N TYR A 354 6.69 14.00 -2.69
CA TYR A 354 5.51 14.08 -3.54
C TYR A 354 4.96 15.51 -3.63
N THR A 355 4.87 16.25 -2.52
CA THR A 355 4.41 17.66 -2.54
C THR A 355 5.28 18.57 -3.42
N PHE A 356 6.57 18.26 -3.55
CA PHE A 356 7.51 18.98 -4.42
C PHE A 356 7.30 18.57 -5.88
N VAL A 357 7.23 17.28 -6.17
CA VAL A 357 7.15 16.79 -7.55
C VAL A 357 5.76 16.96 -8.17
N ARG A 358 4.70 17.05 -7.35
CA ARG A 358 3.30 17.04 -7.78
C ARG A 358 2.98 17.99 -8.95
N PRO A 359 3.39 19.28 -8.96
CA PRO A 359 3.08 20.18 -10.07
C PRO A 359 3.70 19.76 -11.41
N ALA A 360 4.81 19.04 -11.39
CA ALA A 360 5.46 18.55 -12.60
C ALA A 360 4.76 17.31 -13.19
N VAL A 361 4.03 16.53 -12.38
CA VAL A 361 3.37 15.29 -12.82
C VAL A 361 2.45 15.49 -14.04
N PRO A 362 1.46 16.42 -14.05
CA PRO A 362 0.62 16.63 -15.23
C PRO A 362 1.44 17.10 -16.44
N VAL A 363 2.43 17.97 -16.23
CA VAL A 363 3.30 18.50 -17.29
C VAL A 363 4.14 17.41 -17.95
N VAL A 364 4.69 16.49 -17.17
CA VAL A 364 5.49 15.36 -17.68
C VAL A 364 4.62 14.43 -18.51
N SER A 365 3.39 14.15 -18.05
CA SER A 365 2.43 13.35 -18.81
C SER A 365 2.07 14.03 -20.14
N ALA A 366 1.77 15.34 -20.11
CA ALA A 366 1.44 16.11 -21.31
C ALA A 366 2.64 16.20 -22.28
N ALA A 367 3.85 16.44 -21.76
CA ALA A 367 5.09 16.45 -22.53
C ALA A 367 5.35 15.10 -23.22
N LEU A 368 5.10 14.00 -22.51
CA LEU A 368 5.27 12.65 -23.07
C LEU A 368 4.26 12.38 -24.19
N ILE A 369 3.00 12.80 -24.02
CA ILE A 369 1.98 12.71 -25.07
C ILE A 369 2.38 13.56 -26.28
N ALA A 370 2.76 14.81 -26.07
CA ALA A 370 3.19 15.72 -27.13
C ALA A 370 4.42 15.24 -27.91
N ARG A 371 5.36 14.57 -27.23
CA ARG A 371 6.54 13.99 -27.89
C ARG A 371 6.18 12.84 -28.81
N HIS A 372 5.14 12.09 -28.50
CA HIS A 372 4.81 10.87 -29.21
C HIS A 372 3.57 10.95 -30.11
N ASP A 373 2.79 12.02 -30.01
CA ASP A 373 1.63 12.28 -30.85
C ASP A 373 1.89 13.50 -31.75
N ALA A 374 2.06 13.27 -33.05
CA ALA A 374 2.23 14.33 -34.04
C ALA A 374 1.02 15.28 -34.10
N ARG A 375 -0.20 14.78 -33.80
CA ARG A 375 -1.41 15.61 -33.76
C ARG A 375 -1.43 16.53 -32.55
N ALA A 376 -0.90 16.09 -31.41
CA ALA A 376 -0.73 16.93 -30.24
C ALA A 376 0.29 18.06 -30.47
N ARG A 377 1.26 17.87 -31.38
CA ARG A 377 2.17 18.94 -31.81
C ARG A 377 1.47 19.96 -32.70
N LEU A 378 0.58 19.53 -33.59
CA LEU A 378 -0.19 20.40 -34.49
C LEU A 378 -1.26 21.23 -33.75
N ALA A 379 -1.74 20.75 -32.59
CA ALA A 379 -2.64 21.50 -31.72
C ALA A 379 -1.92 22.52 -30.83
N MET A 380 -0.57 22.53 -30.82
CA MET A 380 0.17 23.61 -30.19
C MET A 380 0.09 24.84 -31.10
N PRO A 381 -0.39 26.00 -30.60
CA PRO A 381 -0.21 27.25 -31.32
C PRO A 381 1.27 27.39 -31.64
N ASP A 382 1.63 27.65 -32.90
CA ASP A 382 3.01 27.78 -33.35
C ASP A 382 3.78 28.71 -32.41
N ALA A 383 4.58 28.13 -31.52
CA ALA A 383 5.37 28.89 -30.55
C ALA A 383 6.39 29.81 -31.24
N SER A 384 6.71 29.50 -32.50
CA SER A 384 7.51 30.33 -33.41
C SER A 384 6.89 31.71 -33.70
N ALA A 385 5.57 31.89 -33.58
CA ALA A 385 4.92 33.19 -33.81
C ALA A 385 5.11 34.19 -32.66
N THR A 386 5.58 33.74 -31.49
CA THR A 386 5.69 34.60 -30.28
C THR A 386 7.12 35.05 -29.96
N THR A 387 8.11 34.72 -30.79
CA THR A 387 9.53 35.11 -30.56
C THR A 387 9.96 36.29 -31.44
N SER A 388 9.01 37.04 -31.99
CA SER A 388 9.24 38.29 -32.72
C SER A 388 8.58 39.47 -32.01
N VAL A 389 9.04 39.79 -30.79
CA VAL A 389 8.82 41.11 -30.15
C VAL A 389 10.08 41.50 -29.42
#